data_AF-A0A814M0Y2-F1
#
_entry.id   AF-A0A814M0Y2-F1
#
_cell.length_a   1.000
_cell.length_b   1.000
_cell.length_c   1.000
_cell.angle_alpha   90.00
_cell.angle_beta   90.00
_cell.angle_gamma   90.00
#
_symmetry.space_group_name_H-M   'P 1'
#
loop_
_entity.id
_entity.type
_entity.pdbx_description
1 polymer ?
#
loop_
_entity_poly.entity_id
_entity_poly.type
_entity_poly.pdbx_seq_one_letter_code
_entity_poly.pdbx_strand_id
1 'polypeptide(L)'
;MNNDQNSFLPSSQPIDIIDGNITSTSNQNELSTLDEPIFETIKRDLSAVLRKFSHALIPRQSLTLLQQWDLWGPLILVTTLAILLQTNTTKTSSGMHFAEVFILMLIGSIAITINSQLLGGKISFFQSICVLGYCLLPLLISAFINNFLFYLPYKSILHIIRFLIVMIAFTWTMYASICFLGQTQHPNRRILVLYPIFLFYFLVSWLIILHTHSK
;
A
#
# COMPACT_ATOMS: atom_id res chain seq x y z
N MET A 1 13.55 -68.55 35.48
CA MET A 1 12.82 -69.69 36.08
C MET A 1 11.54 -69.12 36.65
N ASN A 2 10.41 -69.58 36.10
CA ASN A 2 9.01 -69.47 36.53
C ASN A 2 8.38 -68.06 36.55
N ASN A 3 7.46 -67.76 35.64
CA ASN A 3 6.03 -68.16 35.63
C ASN A 3 5.34 -67.83 36.94
N ASP A 4 4.38 -66.91 36.92
CA ASP A 4 3.03 -67.23 37.37
C ASP A 4 1.98 -66.43 36.60
N GLN A 5 1.03 -67.21 36.10
CA GLN A 5 -0.14 -66.84 35.35
C GLN A 5 -1.32 -66.56 36.30
N ASN A 6 -2.20 -65.67 35.85
CA ASN A 6 -3.66 -65.70 36.05
C ASN A 6 -4.22 -65.59 37.47
N SER A 7 -5.10 -64.60 37.69
CA SER A 7 -6.57 -64.81 37.66
C SER A 7 -7.34 -63.69 38.36
N PHE A 8 -8.62 -63.53 37.97
CA PHE A 8 -9.71 -62.75 38.59
C PHE A 8 -10.01 -61.32 38.05
N LEU A 9 -10.75 -61.27 36.94
CA LEU A 9 -11.94 -60.41 36.78
C LEU A 9 -13.18 -61.22 37.28
N PRO A 10 -14.40 -60.66 37.57
CA PRO A 10 -14.99 -59.42 37.03
C PRO A 10 -15.93 -58.60 37.99
N SER A 11 -16.36 -57.40 37.58
CA SER A 11 -17.79 -56.97 37.57
C SER A 11 -18.01 -55.49 37.17
N SER A 12 -18.49 -55.32 35.94
CA SER A 12 -19.59 -54.44 35.49
C SER A 12 -19.81 -53.04 36.08
N GLN A 13 -19.68 -52.01 35.23
CA GLN A 13 -20.69 -50.95 35.00
C GLN A 13 -20.66 -50.56 33.49
N PRO A 14 -21.80 -50.34 32.80
CA PRO A 14 -21.87 -50.06 31.34
C PRO A 14 -21.84 -48.55 31.01
N ILE A 15 -22.05 -48.20 29.71
CA ILE A 15 -22.43 -46.88 29.10
C ILE A 15 -21.24 -46.17 28.41
N ASP A 16 -21.23 -45.75 27.13
CA ASP A 16 -22.21 -45.67 26.04
C ASP A 16 -21.50 -45.81 24.68
N ILE A 17 -22.20 -46.38 23.69
CA ILE A 17 -21.76 -46.53 22.30
C ILE A 17 -21.96 -45.20 21.56
N ILE A 18 -20.90 -44.63 20.98
CA ILE A 18 -21.01 -43.59 19.94
C ILE A 18 -20.46 -44.15 18.64
N ASP A 19 -21.38 -44.52 17.74
CA ASP A 19 -21.10 -44.89 16.35
C ASP A 19 -20.58 -43.69 15.56
N GLY A 20 -19.31 -43.76 15.16
CA GLY A 20 -18.69 -42.83 14.21
C GLY A 20 -18.28 -43.56 12.94
N ASN A 21 -19.19 -43.60 11.97
CA ASN A 21 -18.98 -44.14 10.62
C ASN A 21 -17.91 -43.33 9.86
N ILE A 22 -16.75 -43.94 9.60
CA ILE A 22 -15.70 -43.38 8.72
C ILE A 22 -15.82 -44.05 7.36
N THR A 23 -16.45 -43.37 6.40
CA THR A 23 -16.31 -43.68 4.97
C THR A 23 -15.27 -42.76 4.34
N SER A 24 -14.31 -43.38 3.69
CA SER A 24 -13.15 -42.76 3.07
C SER A 24 -13.34 -42.62 1.55
N THR A 25 -12.72 -41.56 1.01
CA THR A 25 -12.08 -41.48 -0.31
C THR A 25 -12.94 -41.15 -1.55
N SER A 26 -12.50 -40.06 -2.20
CA SER A 26 -12.19 -39.95 -3.63
C SER A 26 -13.14 -39.18 -4.55
N ASN A 27 -12.57 -38.12 -5.14
CA ASN A 27 -12.80 -37.66 -6.51
C ASN A 27 -14.18 -37.08 -6.87
N GLN A 28 -14.42 -35.81 -6.50
CA GLN A 28 -15.02 -34.79 -7.40
C GLN A 28 -14.40 -33.39 -7.19
N ASN A 29 -13.08 -33.37 -7.04
CA ASN A 29 -12.29 -32.17 -6.82
C ASN A 29 -11.76 -31.52 -8.11
N GLU A 30 -12.45 -31.64 -9.25
CA GLU A 30 -11.84 -31.25 -10.54
C GLU A 30 -12.56 -30.23 -11.41
N LEU A 31 -13.78 -29.73 -11.13
CA LEU A 31 -14.43 -28.85 -12.12
C LEU A 31 -15.18 -27.61 -11.63
N SER A 32 -15.07 -27.18 -10.36
CA SER A 32 -15.52 -25.83 -9.93
C SER A 32 -14.84 -25.37 -8.63
N THR A 33 -13.51 -25.47 -8.59
CA THR A 33 -12.64 -25.10 -7.44
C THR A 33 -11.76 -23.88 -7.74
N LEU A 34 -12.13 -23.07 -8.74
CA LEU A 34 -11.37 -21.86 -9.13
C LEU A 34 -12.09 -20.54 -8.80
N ASP A 35 -13.35 -20.58 -8.34
CA ASP A 35 -14.19 -19.40 -8.08
C ASP A 35 -14.62 -19.25 -6.62
N GLU A 36 -13.98 -19.96 -5.68
CA GLU A 36 -14.05 -19.50 -4.29
C GLU A 36 -13.29 -18.17 -4.23
N PRO A 37 -13.89 -17.05 -3.77
CA PRO A 37 -13.38 -15.72 -4.02
C PRO A 37 -12.10 -15.49 -3.20
N ILE A 38 -10.97 -15.89 -3.79
CA ILE A 38 -9.59 -15.56 -3.39
C ILE A 38 -9.46 -14.04 -3.19
N PHE A 39 -10.23 -13.27 -3.97
CA PHE A 39 -10.33 -11.84 -3.86
C PHE A 39 -10.97 -11.35 -2.55
N GLU A 40 -11.98 -12.04 -2.00
CA GLU A 40 -12.57 -11.68 -0.70
C GLU A 40 -11.61 -12.01 0.45
N THR A 41 -10.76 -13.04 0.29
CA THR A 41 -9.67 -13.34 1.24
C THR A 41 -8.54 -12.32 1.15
N ILE A 42 -8.08 -11.96 -0.05
CA ILE A 42 -7.01 -10.97 -0.27
C ILE A 42 -7.48 -9.56 0.10
N LYS A 43 -8.73 -9.18 -0.20
CA LYS A 43 -9.31 -7.87 0.17
C LYS A 43 -9.48 -7.74 1.68
N ARG A 44 -9.80 -8.83 2.38
CA ARG A 44 -9.89 -8.86 3.85
C ARG A 44 -8.51 -8.79 4.51
N ASP A 45 -7.49 -9.45 3.96
CA ASP A 45 -6.10 -9.34 4.44
C ASP A 45 -5.47 -8.00 4.09
N LEU A 46 -5.68 -7.48 2.87
CA LEU A 46 -5.24 -6.17 2.44
C LEU A 46 -5.96 -5.04 3.20
N SER A 47 -7.25 -5.20 3.51
CA SER A 47 -7.99 -4.24 4.36
C SER A 47 -7.56 -4.33 5.83
N ALA A 48 -7.21 -5.51 6.35
CA ALA A 48 -6.64 -5.66 7.70
C ALA A 48 -5.21 -5.10 7.79
N VAL A 49 -4.41 -5.18 6.72
CA VAL A 49 -3.08 -4.59 6.59
C VAL A 49 -3.16 -3.08 6.34
N LEU A 50 -4.06 -2.58 5.48
CA LEU A 50 -4.32 -1.15 5.27
C LEU A 50 -4.91 -0.47 6.51
N ARG A 51 -5.70 -1.18 7.32
CA ARG A 51 -6.20 -0.66 8.60
C ARG A 51 -5.10 -0.56 9.67
N LYS A 52 -4.00 -1.34 9.54
CA LYS A 52 -2.75 -1.19 10.32
C LYS A 52 -1.79 -0.15 9.70
N PHE A 53 -1.75 -0.01 8.37
CA PHE A 53 -1.00 1.03 7.63
C PHE A 53 -1.61 2.43 7.82
N SER A 54 -2.93 2.50 7.95
CA SER A 54 -3.69 3.71 8.32
C SER A 54 -3.35 4.18 9.74
N HIS A 55 -2.84 3.29 10.59
CA HIS A 55 -2.29 3.65 11.89
C HIS A 55 -0.79 4.00 11.86
N ALA A 56 -0.08 3.75 10.74
CA ALA A 56 1.29 4.24 10.48
C ALA A 56 1.31 5.60 9.75
N LEU A 57 0.12 6.08 9.35
CA LEU A 57 -0.15 7.47 9.02
C LEU A 57 -0.02 8.39 10.26
N ILE A 58 0.00 7.79 11.46
CA ILE A 58 0.43 8.38 12.74
C ILE A 58 1.97 8.31 12.83
N PRO A 59 2.64 9.39 13.27
CA PRO A 59 4.09 9.49 13.31
C PRO A 59 4.65 8.61 14.42
N ARG A 60 4.82 7.32 14.14
CA ARG A 60 5.61 6.44 15.00
C ARG A 60 6.37 5.39 14.19
N GLN A 61 7.67 5.63 14.20
CA GLN A 61 8.79 4.69 14.31
C GLN A 61 9.62 4.42 13.05
N SER A 62 10.79 5.06 13.12
CA SER A 62 12.12 4.65 12.71
C SER A 62 12.33 4.27 11.25
N LEU A 63 13.10 5.12 10.59
CA LEU A 63 13.78 4.86 9.31
C LEU A 63 14.52 3.52 9.25
N THR A 64 14.71 2.83 10.39
CA THR A 64 15.24 1.47 10.48
C THR A 64 14.35 0.44 9.77
N LEU A 65 13.03 0.61 9.72
CA LEU A 65 12.13 -0.28 8.96
C LEU A 65 12.25 -0.05 7.44
N LEU A 66 12.61 1.17 7.01
CA LEU A 66 12.84 1.54 5.61
C LEU A 66 14.33 1.48 5.21
N GLN A 67 15.19 1.04 6.12
CA GLN A 67 16.61 0.77 5.86
C GLN A 67 16.80 -0.59 5.17
N GLN A 68 15.77 -1.44 5.21
CA GLN A 68 15.66 -2.62 4.34
C GLN A 68 15.07 -2.16 3.01
N TRP A 69 15.73 -2.54 1.91
CA TRP A 69 15.52 -1.99 0.58
C TRP A 69 14.26 -2.58 -0.07
N ASP A 70 13.08 -2.24 0.46
CA ASP A 70 11.80 -2.67 -0.10
C ASP A 70 11.38 -1.72 -1.24
N LEU A 71 11.96 -1.93 -2.42
CA LEU A 71 11.58 -1.21 -3.64
C LEU A 71 10.21 -1.68 -4.18
N TRP A 72 9.72 -2.85 -3.73
CA TRP A 72 8.48 -3.45 -4.24
C TRP A 72 7.24 -2.65 -3.82
N GLY A 73 7.16 -2.19 -2.57
CA GLY A 73 6.06 -1.37 -2.08
C GLY A 73 5.86 -0.05 -2.85
N PRO A 74 6.89 0.82 -2.93
CA PRO A 74 6.87 2.06 -3.71
C PRO A 74 6.53 1.82 -5.18
N LEU A 75 7.09 0.76 -5.78
CA LEU A 75 6.84 0.40 -7.18
C LEU A 75 5.37 0.03 -7.39
N ILE A 76 4.78 -0.79 -6.52
CA ILE A 76 3.35 -1.14 -6.59
C ILE A 76 2.48 0.11 -6.46
N LEU A 77 2.79 1.02 -5.53
CA LEU A 77 2.02 2.25 -5.35
C LEU A 77 2.10 3.17 -6.58
N VAL A 78 3.29 3.38 -7.13
CA VAL A 78 3.52 4.17 -8.35
C VAL A 78 2.83 3.54 -9.57
N THR A 79 2.91 2.22 -9.70
CA THR A 79 2.26 1.48 -10.79
C THR A 79 0.74 1.57 -10.68
N THR A 80 0.20 1.42 -9.48
CA THR A 80 -1.26 1.55 -9.24
C THR A 80 -1.71 2.98 -9.55
N LEU A 81 -0.92 3.99 -9.18
CA LEU A 81 -1.21 5.38 -9.52
C LEU A 81 -1.21 5.58 -11.04
N ALA A 82 -0.21 5.07 -11.75
CA ALA A 82 -0.14 5.15 -13.21
C ALA A 82 -1.34 4.46 -13.90
N ILE A 83 -1.77 3.29 -13.41
CA ILE A 83 -2.97 2.60 -13.92
C ILE A 83 -4.22 3.44 -13.66
N LEU A 84 -4.35 4.01 -12.46
CA LEU A 84 -5.46 4.89 -12.10
C LEU A 84 -5.53 6.12 -13.02
N LEU A 85 -4.39 6.70 -13.36
CA LEU A 85 -4.30 7.75 -14.38
C LEU A 85 -4.71 7.17 -15.75
N GLN A 86 -4.13 6.05 -16.19
CA GLN A 86 -4.41 5.46 -17.50
C GLN A 86 -5.89 5.24 -17.82
N THR A 87 -6.69 4.81 -16.84
CA THR A 87 -8.13 4.53 -17.02
C THR A 87 -8.94 5.72 -17.54
N ASN A 88 -8.35 6.91 -17.61
CA ASN A 88 -9.05 8.14 -18.00
C ASN A 88 -8.57 8.71 -19.36
N THR A 89 -7.68 8.03 -20.11
CA THR A 89 -7.25 8.49 -21.44
C THR A 89 -7.63 7.54 -22.58
N THR A 90 -7.92 8.10 -23.74
CA THR A 90 -8.29 7.38 -24.95
C THR A 90 -7.10 6.64 -25.57
N LYS A 91 -6.94 5.36 -25.21
CA LYS A 91 -6.40 4.19 -25.94
C LYS A 91 -5.10 4.26 -26.78
N THR A 92 -4.35 5.36 -26.90
CA THR A 92 -3.17 5.38 -27.81
C THR A 92 -1.78 5.39 -27.13
N SER A 93 -1.70 5.62 -25.82
CA SER A 93 -0.40 5.85 -25.16
C SER A 93 -0.29 5.22 -23.76
N SER A 94 -0.69 3.95 -23.63
CA SER A 94 -0.73 3.25 -22.33
C SER A 94 0.61 3.15 -21.60
N GLY A 95 1.71 3.00 -22.35
CA GLY A 95 3.06 2.96 -21.77
C GLY A 95 3.60 4.32 -21.31
N MET A 96 3.04 5.43 -21.80
CA MET A 96 3.58 6.76 -21.55
C MET A 96 3.27 7.26 -20.14
N HIS A 97 2.07 6.97 -19.62
CA HIS A 97 1.66 7.37 -18.26
C HIS A 97 2.44 6.63 -17.17
N PHE A 98 2.73 5.34 -17.38
CA PHE A 98 3.59 4.59 -16.48
C PHE A 98 5.01 5.14 -16.44
N ALA A 99 5.60 5.37 -17.62
CA ALA A 99 6.93 5.94 -17.73
C ALA A 99 7.01 7.35 -17.09
N GLU A 100 5.97 8.17 -17.25
CA GLU A 100 5.88 9.51 -16.67
C GLU A 100 5.98 9.48 -15.13
N VAL A 101 5.11 8.72 -14.46
CA VAL A 101 5.12 8.66 -12.98
C VAL A 101 6.41 7.99 -12.48
N PHE A 102 6.90 6.97 -13.19
CA PHE A 102 8.14 6.28 -12.84
C PHE A 102 9.37 7.18 -12.96
N ILE A 103 9.52 7.92 -14.08
CA ILE A 103 10.61 8.87 -14.28
C ILE A 103 10.52 9.99 -13.24
N LEU A 104 9.32 10.52 -12.99
CA LEU A 104 9.09 11.53 -11.96
C LEU A 104 9.53 11.05 -10.57
N MET A 105 9.26 9.78 -10.25
CA MET A 105 9.69 9.14 -9.00
C MET A 105 11.22 9.03 -8.91
N LEU A 106 11.87 8.59 -9.99
CA LEU A 106 13.32 8.44 -10.03
C LEU A 106 14.02 9.80 -9.93
N ILE A 107 13.66 10.77 -10.79
CA ILE A 107 14.29 12.10 -10.79
C ILE A 107 14.00 12.85 -9.49
N GLY A 108 12.79 12.74 -8.97
CA GLY A 108 12.40 13.34 -7.69
C GLY A 108 13.25 12.79 -6.55
N SER A 109 13.41 11.48 -6.47
CA SER A 109 14.25 10.88 -5.44
C SER A 109 15.74 11.23 -5.60
N ILE A 110 16.27 11.28 -6.83
CA ILE A 110 17.66 11.72 -7.08
C ILE A 110 17.85 13.15 -6.58
N ALA A 111 16.96 14.07 -6.97
CA ALA A 111 17.03 15.48 -6.60
C ALA A 111 16.96 15.67 -5.07
N ILE A 112 16.03 14.97 -4.41
CA ILE A 112 15.85 15.01 -2.95
C ILE A 112 17.06 14.41 -2.23
N THR A 113 17.62 13.32 -2.75
CA THR A 113 18.81 12.67 -2.18
C THR A 113 20.03 13.56 -2.27
N ILE A 114 20.31 14.13 -3.45
CA ILE A 114 21.45 15.04 -3.65
C ILE A 114 21.32 16.26 -2.74
N ASN A 115 20.13 16.86 -2.69
CA ASN A 115 19.87 18.00 -1.80
C ASN A 115 20.07 17.61 -0.32
N SER A 116 19.59 16.44 0.09
CA SER A 116 19.76 15.95 1.46
C SER A 116 21.23 15.65 1.80
N GLN A 117 22.03 15.13 0.86
CA GLN A 117 23.46 14.87 1.06
C GLN A 117 24.28 16.16 1.13
N LEU A 118 23.98 17.16 0.28
CA LEU A 118 24.62 18.48 0.29
C LEU A 118 24.44 19.22 1.63
N LEU A 119 23.32 18.97 2.32
CA LEU A 119 23.01 19.56 3.61
C LEU A 119 23.62 18.80 4.80
N GLY A 120 24.37 17.72 4.53
CA GLY A 120 25.04 16.90 5.54
C GLY A 120 24.21 15.70 6.02
N GLY A 121 23.11 15.37 5.33
CA GLY A 121 22.27 14.22 5.64
C GLY A 121 22.88 12.89 5.19
N LYS A 122 22.69 11.83 6.00
CA LYS A 122 23.13 10.46 5.68
C LYS A 122 21.99 9.62 5.10
N ILE A 123 21.35 10.08 4.03
CA ILE A 123 20.29 9.35 3.31
C ILE A 123 20.82 8.75 2.01
N SER A 124 20.55 7.47 1.80
CA SER A 124 20.78 6.78 0.52
C SER A 124 19.67 7.08 -0.48
N PHE A 125 19.98 7.04 -1.77
CA PHE A 125 19.03 7.24 -2.87
C PHE A 125 17.81 6.32 -2.78
N PHE A 126 18.04 5.03 -2.53
CA PHE A 126 16.97 4.04 -2.49
C PHE A 126 16.05 4.23 -1.28
N GLN A 127 16.61 4.67 -0.16
CA GLN A 127 15.82 5.02 1.02
C GLN A 127 14.91 6.22 0.74
N SER A 128 15.42 7.22 0.01
CA SER A 128 14.60 8.35 -0.46
C SER A 128 13.47 7.86 -1.37
N ILE A 129 13.73 6.96 -2.34
CA ILE A 129 12.68 6.39 -3.20
C ILE A 129 11.62 5.73 -2.32
N CYS A 130 12.05 4.90 -1.37
CA CYS A 130 11.13 4.14 -0.53
C CYS A 130 10.22 5.07 0.27
N VAL A 131 10.81 6.00 1.04
CA VAL A 131 10.04 6.94 1.85
C VAL A 131 9.08 7.77 0.99
N LEU A 132 9.58 8.31 -0.13
CA LEU A 132 8.77 9.16 -1.00
C LEU A 132 7.57 8.40 -1.55
N GLY A 133 7.77 7.13 -1.94
CA GLY A 133 6.75 6.28 -2.56
C GLY A 133 5.71 5.79 -1.56
N TYR A 134 6.10 5.41 -0.34
CA TYR A 134 5.14 5.05 0.70
C TYR A 134 4.27 6.25 1.11
N CYS A 135 4.85 7.43 1.16
CA CYS A 135 4.11 8.65 1.46
C CYS A 135 3.11 9.04 0.35
N LEU A 136 3.17 8.44 -0.85
CA LEU A 136 2.18 8.68 -1.92
C LEU A 136 0.82 8.03 -1.65
N LEU A 137 0.69 7.15 -0.66
CA LEU A 137 -0.55 6.41 -0.39
C LEU A 137 -1.79 7.33 -0.24
N PRO A 138 -1.78 8.45 0.50
CA PRO A 138 -2.91 9.38 0.57
C PRO A 138 -3.28 9.98 -0.79
N LEU A 139 -2.29 10.33 -1.62
CA LEU A 139 -2.51 10.81 -2.98
C LEU A 139 -3.11 9.72 -3.88
N LEU A 140 -2.67 8.47 -3.73
CA LEU A 140 -3.27 7.34 -4.44
C LEU A 140 -4.74 7.15 -4.10
N ILE A 141 -5.09 7.23 -2.80
CA ILE A 141 -6.48 7.14 -2.34
C ILE A 141 -7.30 8.30 -2.91
N SER A 142 -6.75 9.52 -2.93
CA SER A 142 -7.42 10.68 -3.52
C SER A 142 -7.73 10.48 -5.01
N ALA A 143 -6.79 9.91 -5.78
CA ALA A 143 -6.98 9.61 -7.20
C ALA A 143 -8.06 8.52 -7.42
N PHE A 144 -8.08 7.50 -6.56
CA PHE A 144 -9.11 6.46 -6.58
C PHE A 144 -10.51 7.03 -6.30
N ILE A 145 -10.65 7.85 -5.26
CA ILE A 145 -11.91 8.54 -4.93
C ILE A 145 -12.34 9.44 -6.08
N ASN A 146 -11.42 10.20 -6.67
CA ASN A 146 -11.72 11.08 -7.81
C ASN A 146 -12.20 10.30 -9.04
N ASN A 147 -11.74 9.06 -9.24
CA ASN A 147 -12.24 8.20 -10.31
C ASN A 147 -13.66 7.70 -10.01
N PHE A 148 -13.94 7.28 -8.77
CA PHE A 148 -15.30 6.90 -8.36
C PHE A 148 -16.28 8.07 -8.45
N LEU A 149 -15.85 9.27 -8.11
CA LEU A 149 -16.69 10.47 -8.12
C LEU A 149 -17.13 10.89 -9.53
N PHE A 150 -16.46 10.39 -10.58
CA PHE A 150 -16.82 10.66 -11.97
C PHE A 150 -18.20 10.08 -12.37
N TYR A 151 -18.66 9.02 -11.71
CA TYR A 151 -19.95 8.39 -12.03
C TYR A 151 -21.17 9.18 -11.55
N LEU A 152 -20.98 10.27 -10.80
CA LEU A 152 -22.09 11.08 -10.28
C LEU A 152 -22.53 12.16 -11.30
N PRO A 153 -23.84 12.50 -11.34
CA PRO A 153 -24.40 13.42 -12.33
C PRO A 153 -24.05 14.91 -12.13
N TYR A 154 -23.54 15.32 -10.96
CA TYR A 154 -23.35 16.72 -10.58
C TYR A 154 -22.00 17.33 -10.98
N LYS A 155 -21.72 17.46 -12.28
CA LYS A 155 -20.35 17.79 -12.77
C LYS A 155 -19.70 19.04 -12.17
N SER A 156 -20.40 20.19 -12.05
CA SER A 156 -19.74 21.45 -11.63
C SER A 156 -19.26 21.46 -10.19
N ILE A 157 -20.09 21.01 -9.23
CA ILE A 157 -19.71 20.99 -7.80
C ILE A 157 -18.64 19.94 -7.51
N LEU A 158 -18.67 18.82 -8.26
CA LEU A 158 -17.74 17.71 -8.06
C LEU A 158 -16.31 18.08 -8.48
N HIS A 159 -16.10 18.98 -9.44
CA HIS A 159 -14.75 19.46 -9.78
C HIS A 159 -14.06 20.15 -8.60
N ILE A 160 -14.79 21.01 -7.88
CA ILE A 160 -14.28 21.71 -6.69
C ILE A 160 -13.97 20.72 -5.56
N ILE A 161 -14.86 19.76 -5.34
CA ILE A 161 -14.67 18.71 -4.33
C ILE A 161 -13.45 17.84 -4.65
N ARG A 162 -13.27 17.41 -5.92
CA ARG A 162 -12.12 16.63 -6.37
C ARG A 162 -10.81 17.37 -6.15
N PHE A 163 -10.79 18.67 -6.46
CA PHE A 163 -9.64 19.52 -6.21
C PHE A 163 -9.31 19.59 -4.71
N LEU A 164 -10.31 19.84 -3.86
CA LEU A 164 -10.13 19.94 -2.41
C LEU A 164 -9.57 18.64 -1.82
N ILE A 165 -10.09 17.48 -2.25
CA ILE A 165 -9.62 16.16 -1.81
C ILE A 165 -8.13 15.97 -2.12
N VAL A 166 -7.68 16.35 -3.33
CA VAL A 166 -6.26 16.26 -3.70
C VAL A 166 -5.40 17.20 -2.86
N MET A 167 -5.86 18.42 -2.57
CA MET A 167 -5.11 19.38 -1.75
C MET A 167 -4.93 18.91 -0.30
N ILE A 168 -5.97 18.28 0.27
CA ILE A 168 -5.88 17.67 1.60
C ILE A 168 -4.89 16.51 1.59
N ALA A 169 -4.98 15.62 0.60
CA ALA A 169 -4.06 14.49 0.45
C ALA A 169 -2.60 14.94 0.23
N PHE A 170 -2.40 15.97 -0.59
CA PHE A 170 -1.10 16.60 -0.81
C PHE A 170 -0.48 17.10 0.50
N THR A 171 -1.24 17.88 1.27
CA THR A 171 -0.78 18.41 2.57
C THR A 171 -0.39 17.28 3.52
N TRP A 172 -1.21 16.23 3.54
CA TRP A 172 -0.97 15.08 4.39
C TRP A 172 0.30 14.30 3.98
N THR A 173 0.44 14.00 2.69
CA THR A 173 1.62 13.31 2.15
C THR A 173 2.89 14.12 2.38
N MET A 174 2.82 15.44 2.17
CA MET A 174 3.93 16.36 2.44
C MET A 174 4.34 16.30 3.91
N TYR A 175 3.38 16.42 4.83
CA TYR A 175 3.62 16.32 6.28
C TYR A 175 4.29 15.00 6.67
N ALA A 176 3.78 13.87 6.16
CA ALA A 176 4.35 12.54 6.43
C ALA A 176 5.81 12.46 5.96
N SER A 177 6.09 12.89 4.73
CA SER A 177 7.43 12.85 4.15
C SER A 177 8.42 13.73 4.91
N ILE A 178 8.02 14.94 5.33
CA ILE A 178 8.84 15.83 6.16
C ILE A 178 9.14 15.18 7.51
N CYS A 179 8.18 14.50 8.12
CA CYS A 179 8.38 13.81 9.39
C CYS A 179 9.45 12.72 9.26
N PHE A 180 9.45 11.94 8.18
CA PHE A 180 10.43 10.87 7.96
C PHE A 180 11.81 11.39 7.53
N LEU A 181 11.88 12.24 6.49
CA LEU A 181 13.15 12.76 5.98
C LEU A 181 13.76 13.81 6.93
N GLY A 182 12.94 14.64 7.58
CA GLY A 182 13.38 15.68 8.49
C GLY A 182 14.08 15.15 9.75
N GLN A 183 13.84 13.90 10.14
CA GLN A 183 14.56 13.23 11.24
C GLN A 183 16.03 12.96 10.92
N THR A 184 16.41 12.88 9.64
CA THR A 184 17.81 12.64 9.23
C THR A 184 18.67 13.90 9.20
N GLN A 185 18.05 15.06 9.33
CA GLN A 185 18.68 16.36 9.13
C GLN A 185 18.78 17.11 10.44
N HIS A 186 19.85 17.90 10.57
CA HIS A 186 19.98 18.84 11.68
C HIS A 186 18.78 19.81 11.71
N PRO A 187 18.23 20.13 12.90
CA PRO A 187 17.02 20.93 13.04
C PRO A 187 17.11 22.30 12.35
N ASN A 188 18.31 22.90 12.29
CA ASN A 188 18.55 24.20 11.67
C ASN A 188 18.53 24.18 10.12
N ARG A 189 18.54 23.01 9.48
CA ARG A 189 18.62 22.86 8.00
C ARG A 189 17.41 22.16 7.38
N ARG A 190 16.41 21.80 8.20
CA ARG A 190 15.21 21.05 7.76
C ARG A 190 14.40 21.78 6.69
N ILE A 191 14.35 23.11 6.75
CA ILE A 191 13.60 23.94 5.80
C ILE A 191 14.20 23.86 4.40
N LEU A 192 15.51 23.65 4.25
CA LEU A 192 16.13 23.59 2.91
C LEU A 192 15.83 22.25 2.21
N VAL A 193 15.69 21.15 2.96
CA VAL A 193 15.26 19.85 2.42
C VAL A 193 13.79 19.86 1.99
N LEU A 194 12.99 20.78 2.52
CA LEU A 194 11.57 20.90 2.21
C LEU A 194 11.31 21.22 0.74
N TYR A 195 12.15 22.06 0.13
CA TYR A 195 11.93 22.57 -1.22
C TYR A 195 11.77 21.47 -2.29
N PRO A 196 12.72 20.54 -2.46
CA PRO A 196 12.59 19.49 -3.45
C PRO A 196 11.47 18.49 -3.11
N ILE A 197 11.18 18.27 -1.82
CA ILE A 197 10.06 17.41 -1.37
C ILE A 197 8.71 18.02 -1.76
N PHE A 198 8.53 19.31 -1.47
CA PHE A 198 7.33 20.05 -1.85
C PHE A 198 7.12 20.01 -3.35
N LEU A 199 8.17 20.32 -4.13
CA LEU A 199 8.12 20.32 -5.59
C LEU A 199 7.74 18.95 -6.14
N PHE A 200 8.32 17.88 -5.60
CA PHE A 200 8.00 16.51 -5.99
C PHE A 200 6.50 16.19 -5.81
N TYR A 201 5.96 16.37 -4.60
CA TYR A 201 4.55 16.07 -4.35
C TYR A 201 3.59 17.04 -5.03
N PHE A 202 4.03 18.28 -5.25
CA PHE A 202 3.27 19.25 -6.02
C PHE A 202 3.11 18.76 -7.46
N LEU A 203 4.18 18.29 -8.11
CA LEU A 203 4.11 17.72 -9.46
C LEU A 203 3.23 16.48 -9.52
N VAL A 204 3.30 15.57 -8.54
CA VAL A 204 2.41 14.39 -8.49
C VAL A 204 0.95 14.80 -8.32
N SER A 205 0.67 15.73 -7.41
CA SER A 205 -0.69 16.22 -7.17
C SER A 205 -1.25 16.96 -8.38
N TRP A 206 -0.41 17.77 -9.01
CA TRP A 206 -0.70 18.46 -10.26
C TRP A 206 -1.04 17.46 -11.38
N LEU A 207 -0.26 16.39 -11.50
CA LEU A 207 -0.52 15.33 -12.47
C LEU A 207 -1.91 14.70 -12.25
N ILE A 208 -2.27 14.38 -11.00
CA ILE A 208 -3.59 13.85 -10.66
C ILE A 208 -4.71 14.84 -11.04
N ILE A 209 -4.53 16.13 -10.74
CA ILE A 209 -5.52 17.18 -11.03
C ILE A 209 -5.70 17.36 -12.55
N LEU A 210 -4.59 17.46 -13.30
CA LEU A 210 -4.60 17.61 -14.76
C LEU A 210 -5.38 16.48 -15.42
N HIS A 211 -5.11 15.26 -14.97
CA HIS A 211 -5.75 14.06 -15.48
C HIS A 211 -7.23 13.98 -15.10
N THR A 212 -7.58 14.49 -13.93
CA THR A 212 -8.95 14.56 -13.42
C THR A 212 -9.81 15.58 -14.17
N HIS A 213 -9.20 16.69 -14.62
CA HIS A 213 -9.84 17.77 -15.39
C HIS A 213 -10.08 17.41 -16.87
N SER A 214 -9.29 16.50 -17.44
CA SER A 214 -9.44 16.09 -18.85
C SER A 214 -10.71 15.22 -19.13
N LYS A 215 -11.60 15.03 -18.16
CA LYS A 215 -12.85 14.24 -18.26
C LYS A 215 -14.09 15.14 -18.35
#